data_AF-A0A7J6SP24-F1
#
_entry.id   AF-A0A7J6SP24-F1
#
_cell.length_a   1.000
_cell.length_b   1.000
_cell.length_c   1.000
_cell.angle_alpha   90.00
_cell.angle_beta   90.00
_cell.angle_gamma   90.00
#
_symmetry.space_group_name_H-M   'P 1'
#
loop_
_entity.id
_entity.type
_entity.pdbx_description
1 polymer ?
#
loop_
_entity_poly.entity_id
_entity_poly.type
_entity_poly.pdbx_seq_one_letter_code
_entity_poly.pdbx_strand_id
1 'polypeptide(L)'
;MFRNYAGYAETRLEDSWRADDEAEESLEDIIEEPLIGKPAVEQANSFVTSRHRTSGTSVGIAILKANLGSGILYLPRAWVNGGWLFSTLVLPVLAVMAATCSLRLVECRRVVRQGGYGDIMEKATGSRWGRFMIDLSLLALQSGICTGYFVFVANMASDISPWIASLSFSTKVAIQAAVIAPLCWFRQVSKLSFTNFLANVLIFFSLCGLLGFIIAGEDEASSLHKDQRTYPRVNFWDGGFLVFMGTALYVFEGIGLILPTYDSMREPEQFGKVFTRAFSITTASFLFIGLA
;
A
#
# COMPACT_ATOMS: atom_id res chain seq x y z
N MET A 1 43.35 -11.67 -15.86
CA MET A 1 42.98 -10.42 -15.14
C MET A 1 41.45 -10.19 -15.08
N PHE A 2 40.66 -10.65 -16.06
CA PHE A 2 39.19 -10.44 -16.09
C PHE A 2 38.35 -11.35 -15.17
N ARG A 3 38.88 -12.50 -14.73
CA ARG A 3 38.15 -13.50 -13.93
C ARG A 3 37.95 -13.11 -12.45
N ASN A 4 38.77 -12.19 -11.94
CA ASN A 4 38.62 -11.66 -10.57
C ASN A 4 37.67 -10.45 -10.49
N TYR A 5 37.39 -9.78 -11.62
CA TYR A 5 36.45 -8.65 -11.67
C TYR A 5 34.99 -9.13 -11.68
N ALA A 6 34.71 -10.25 -12.35
CA ALA A 6 33.38 -10.87 -12.35
C ALA A 6 32.97 -11.33 -10.94
N GLY A 7 33.87 -12.03 -10.22
CA GLY A 7 33.61 -12.42 -8.84
C GLY A 7 33.45 -11.23 -7.90
N TYR A 8 34.26 -10.17 -8.04
CA TYR A 8 34.11 -8.96 -7.21
C TYR A 8 32.82 -8.18 -7.50
N ALA A 9 32.35 -8.19 -8.75
CA ALA A 9 31.08 -7.59 -9.14
C ALA A 9 29.89 -8.44 -8.68
N GLU A 10 29.96 -9.77 -8.78
CA GLU A 10 28.95 -10.70 -8.25
C GLU A 10 28.84 -10.58 -6.73
N THR A 11 29.94 -10.61 -5.97
CA THR A 11 29.88 -10.46 -4.52
C THR A 11 29.35 -9.09 -4.10
N ARG A 12 29.70 -8.02 -4.84
CA ARG A 12 29.19 -6.67 -4.56
C ARG A 12 27.71 -6.50 -4.94
N LEU A 13 27.26 -7.21 -5.97
CA LEU A 13 25.84 -7.28 -6.33
C LEU A 13 25.09 -8.10 -5.30
N GLU A 14 25.54 -9.30 -4.96
CA GLU A 14 24.96 -10.16 -3.91
C GLU A 14 24.88 -9.44 -2.56
N ASP A 15 25.93 -8.72 -2.15
CA ASP A 15 25.93 -7.88 -0.94
C ASP A 15 24.94 -6.71 -1.06
N SER A 16 24.73 -6.16 -2.26
CA SER A 16 23.75 -5.09 -2.51
C SER A 16 22.32 -5.62 -2.45
N TRP A 17 22.03 -6.75 -3.09
CA TRP A 17 20.70 -7.38 -3.09
C TRP A 17 20.34 -7.88 -1.68
N ARG A 18 21.28 -8.51 -0.95
CA ARG A 18 21.06 -8.91 0.45
C ARG A 18 20.76 -7.73 1.37
N ALA A 19 21.50 -6.62 1.20
CA ALA A 19 21.28 -5.43 1.99
C ALA A 19 19.93 -4.76 1.68
N ASP A 20 19.45 -4.87 0.44
CA ASP A 20 18.12 -4.43 0.04
C ASP A 20 17.04 -5.37 0.58
N ASP A 21 17.22 -6.70 0.52
CA ASP A 21 16.28 -7.70 1.07
C ASP A 21 16.14 -7.59 2.60
N GLU A 22 17.25 -7.48 3.34
CA GLU A 22 17.22 -7.28 4.80
C GLU A 22 16.62 -5.92 5.18
N ALA A 23 16.81 -4.89 4.35
CA ALA A 23 16.21 -3.59 4.56
C ALA A 23 14.72 -3.56 4.18
N GLU A 24 14.30 -4.36 3.22
CA GLU A 24 12.91 -4.58 2.84
C GLU A 24 12.17 -5.37 3.92
N GLU A 25 12.78 -6.44 4.46
CA GLU A 25 12.27 -7.20 5.62
C GLU A 25 12.20 -6.31 6.88
N SER A 26 13.22 -5.49 7.12
CA SER A 26 13.20 -4.51 8.23
C SER A 26 12.13 -3.44 8.03
N LEU A 27 11.88 -3.01 6.79
CA LEU A 27 10.81 -2.06 6.45
C LEU A 27 9.44 -2.70 6.64
N GLU A 28 9.27 -3.95 6.25
CA GLU A 28 8.04 -4.72 6.46
C GLU A 28 7.75 -4.90 7.96
N ASP A 29 8.74 -5.27 8.76
CA ASP A 29 8.62 -5.34 10.23
C ASP A 29 8.21 -3.98 10.86
N ILE A 30 8.71 -2.87 10.30
CA ILE A 30 8.38 -1.50 10.73
C ILE A 30 6.97 -1.08 10.26
N ILE A 31 6.55 -1.52 9.07
CA ILE A 31 5.22 -1.27 8.50
C ILE A 31 4.15 -2.08 9.25
N GLU A 32 4.51 -3.29 9.70
CA GLU A 32 3.63 -4.20 10.44
C GLU A 32 3.56 -3.87 11.95
N GLU A 33 4.41 -2.97 12.46
CA GLU A 33 4.27 -2.47 13.84
C GLU A 33 2.99 -1.62 14.01
N PRO A 34 2.23 -1.79 15.10
CA PRO A 34 0.94 -1.11 15.25
C PRO A 34 1.11 0.42 15.25
N LEU A 35 0.35 1.08 14.37
CA LEU A 35 0.23 2.54 14.20
C LEU A 35 -0.09 3.33 15.49
N ILE A 36 -0.50 2.63 16.56
CA ILE A 36 -0.86 3.20 17.85
C ILE A 36 -0.12 2.45 18.96
N GLY A 37 0.79 3.16 19.63
CA GLY A 37 1.17 2.86 21.02
C GLY A 37 2.38 1.96 21.20
N LYS A 38 3.56 2.58 21.26
CA LYS A 38 4.54 2.22 22.28
C LYS A 38 4.87 3.47 23.10
N PRO A 39 5.01 3.37 24.43
CA PRO A 39 5.56 4.47 25.23
C PRO A 39 6.96 4.81 24.68
N ALA A 40 7.28 6.11 24.63
CA ALA A 40 8.48 6.67 23.98
C ALA A 40 9.81 6.00 24.41
N VAL A 41 9.85 5.39 25.59
CA VAL A 41 11.01 4.69 26.15
C VAL A 41 11.24 3.31 25.53
N GLU A 42 10.18 2.60 25.12
CA GLU A 42 10.28 1.26 24.53
C GLU A 42 10.54 1.33 23.02
N GLN A 43 10.01 2.37 22.35
CA GLN A 43 10.42 2.72 20.99
C GLN A 43 11.89 3.10 20.93
N ALA A 44 12.41 3.88 21.89
CA ALA A 44 13.84 4.22 21.95
C ALA A 44 14.73 2.97 22.09
N ASN A 45 14.28 1.94 22.82
CA ASN A 45 15.06 0.72 23.01
C ASN A 45 14.93 -0.29 21.86
N SER A 46 13.79 -0.36 21.14
CA SER A 46 13.67 -1.18 19.93
C SER A 46 14.30 -0.53 18.69
N PHE A 47 14.33 0.81 18.61
CA PHE A 47 15.03 1.57 17.57
C PHE A 47 16.56 1.56 17.71
N VAL A 48 17.10 1.30 18.89
CA VAL A 48 18.54 1.20 19.12
C VAL A 48 19.11 -0.13 18.61
N THR A 49 18.26 -1.15 18.37
CA THR A 49 18.69 -2.49 17.95
C THR A 49 18.75 -2.75 16.44
N SER A 50 18.06 -2.01 15.56
CA SER A 50 18.24 -2.15 14.09
C SER A 50 19.13 -1.02 13.53
N ARG A 51 20.44 -1.23 13.63
CA ARG A 51 21.47 -0.29 13.16
C ARG A 51 21.65 -0.26 11.62
N HIS A 52 20.66 -0.70 10.85
CA HIS A 52 20.67 -0.62 9.39
C HIS A 52 19.67 0.41 8.89
N ARG A 53 20.21 1.58 8.51
CA ARG A 53 19.43 2.63 7.85
C ARG A 53 19.24 2.29 6.38
N THR A 54 18.01 2.33 5.89
CA THR A 54 17.64 1.89 4.53
C THR A 54 18.02 2.92 3.46
N SER A 55 18.43 2.45 2.28
CA SER A 55 18.71 3.31 1.12
C SER A 55 17.44 4.02 0.65
N GLY A 56 17.59 5.22 0.09
CA GLY A 56 16.46 5.97 -0.48
C GLY A 56 15.76 5.23 -1.62
N THR A 57 16.48 4.37 -2.35
CA THR A 57 15.90 3.54 -3.42
C THR A 57 14.96 2.48 -2.86
N SER A 58 15.38 1.73 -1.84
CA SER A 58 14.59 0.67 -1.22
C SER A 58 13.38 1.25 -0.49
N VAL A 59 13.50 2.42 0.13
CA VAL A 59 12.35 3.20 0.63
C VAL A 59 11.37 3.57 -0.49
N GLY A 60 11.88 4.06 -1.62
CA GLY A 60 11.03 4.39 -2.77
C GLY A 60 10.29 3.17 -3.33
N ILE A 61 10.96 2.02 -3.40
CA ILE A 61 10.36 0.74 -3.82
C ILE A 61 9.29 0.29 -2.82
N ALA A 62 9.56 0.38 -1.52
CA ALA A 62 8.57 0.04 -0.50
C ALA A 62 7.31 0.91 -0.60
N ILE A 63 7.47 2.23 -0.79
CA ILE A 63 6.35 3.15 -1.02
C ILE A 63 5.58 2.76 -2.29
N LEU A 64 6.28 2.45 -3.38
CA LEU A 64 5.66 2.00 -4.63
C LEU A 64 4.86 0.71 -4.42
N LYS A 65 5.46 -0.32 -3.82
CA LYS A 65 4.80 -1.62 -3.55
C LYS A 65 3.54 -1.43 -2.72
N ALA A 66 3.64 -0.65 -1.64
CA ALA A 66 2.52 -0.42 -0.73
C ALA A 66 1.34 0.30 -1.41
N ASN A 67 1.61 1.34 -2.21
CA ASN A 67 0.54 2.09 -2.88
C ASN A 67 -0.03 1.33 -4.10
N LEU A 68 0.83 0.69 -4.91
CA LEU A 68 0.41 0.00 -6.13
C LEU A 68 -0.39 -1.27 -5.83
N GLY A 69 0.02 -2.06 -4.83
CA GLY A 69 -0.52 -3.39 -4.57
C GLY A 69 -2.02 -3.39 -4.25
N SER A 70 -2.44 -2.56 -3.29
CA SER A 70 -3.85 -2.47 -2.90
C SER A 70 -4.66 -1.62 -3.88
N GLY A 71 -4.08 -0.52 -4.38
CA GLY A 71 -4.76 0.44 -5.24
C GLY A 71 -5.18 -0.13 -6.59
N ILE A 72 -4.35 -0.98 -7.20
CA ILE A 72 -4.59 -1.51 -8.56
C ILE A 72 -5.87 -2.35 -8.67
N LEU A 73 -6.24 -3.06 -7.60
CA LEU A 73 -7.37 -3.99 -7.61
C LEU A 73 -8.72 -3.26 -7.66
N TYR A 74 -8.81 -2.08 -7.07
CA TYR A 74 -10.04 -1.29 -7.03
C TYR A 74 -10.11 -0.26 -8.16
N LEU A 75 -8.97 0.05 -8.78
CA LEU A 75 -8.82 1.07 -9.80
C LEU A 75 -9.80 0.93 -10.98
N PRO A 76 -10.03 -0.25 -11.58
CA PRO A 76 -10.97 -0.36 -12.71
C PRO A 76 -12.39 0.08 -12.36
N ARG A 77 -12.81 -0.21 -11.12
CA ARG A 77 -14.14 0.17 -10.62
C ARG A 77 -14.30 1.68 -10.48
N ALA A 78 -13.22 2.42 -10.20
CA ALA A 78 -13.24 3.87 -10.24
C ALA A 78 -13.53 4.40 -11.64
N TRP A 79 -12.95 3.83 -12.70
CA TRP A 79 -13.17 4.34 -14.07
C TRP A 79 -14.59 4.06 -14.57
N VAL A 80 -15.15 2.89 -14.23
CA VAL A 80 -16.52 2.54 -14.59
C VAL A 80 -17.53 3.50 -13.93
N ASN A 81 -17.31 3.89 -12.67
CA ASN A 81 -18.24 4.74 -11.92
C ASN A 81 -18.00 6.25 -12.10
N GLY A 82 -16.73 6.65 -12.25
CA GLY A 82 -16.31 8.04 -12.42
C GLY A 82 -16.38 8.51 -13.87
N GLY A 83 -16.31 7.60 -14.85
CA GLY A 83 -16.20 7.93 -16.26
C GLY A 83 -14.77 8.31 -16.65
N TRP A 84 -14.37 7.94 -17.87
CA TRP A 84 -12.98 8.02 -18.32
C TRP A 84 -12.38 9.42 -18.21
N LEU A 85 -13.06 10.44 -18.76
CA LEU A 85 -12.56 11.82 -18.76
C LEU A 85 -12.45 12.40 -17.33
N PHE A 86 -13.44 12.14 -16.49
CA PHE A 86 -13.47 12.68 -15.13
C PHE A 86 -12.40 12.02 -14.25
N SER A 87 -12.28 10.69 -14.31
CA SER A 87 -11.27 9.93 -13.57
C SER A 87 -9.85 10.36 -13.95
N THR A 88 -9.55 10.54 -15.24
CA THR A 88 -8.24 10.99 -15.73
C THR A 88 -7.88 12.41 -15.26
N LEU A 89 -8.87 13.28 -15.01
CA LEU A 89 -8.62 14.63 -14.50
C LEU A 89 -8.53 14.70 -12.98
N VAL A 90 -9.38 13.97 -12.25
CA VAL A 90 -9.47 14.06 -10.79
C VAL A 90 -8.33 13.31 -10.09
N LEU A 91 -7.91 12.15 -10.61
CA LEU A 91 -6.86 11.36 -9.98
C LEU A 91 -5.52 12.10 -9.83
N PRO A 92 -4.98 12.79 -10.86
CA PRO A 92 -3.78 13.60 -10.70
C PRO A 92 -3.93 14.71 -9.66
N VAL A 93 -5.11 15.32 -9.57
CA VAL A 93 -5.40 16.37 -8.57
C VAL A 93 -5.33 15.79 -7.17
N LEU A 94 -5.98 14.64 -6.93
CA LEU A 94 -5.94 13.93 -5.65
C LEU A 94 -4.51 13.47 -5.32
N ALA A 95 -3.74 13.00 -6.31
CA ALA A 95 -2.34 12.62 -6.12
C ALA A 95 -1.49 13.80 -5.63
N VAL A 96 -1.61 14.97 -6.27
CA VAL A 96 -0.89 16.19 -5.87
C VAL A 96 -1.31 16.64 -4.46
N MET A 97 -2.61 16.58 -4.15
CA MET A 97 -3.10 16.90 -2.81
C MET A 97 -2.54 15.96 -1.74
N ALA A 98 -2.61 14.64 -1.97
CA ALA A 98 -2.09 13.62 -1.07
C ALA A 98 -0.58 13.77 -0.88
N ALA A 99 0.17 13.98 -1.96
CA ALA A 99 1.61 14.18 -1.91
C ALA A 99 1.99 15.46 -1.15
N THR A 100 1.27 16.56 -1.38
CA THR A 100 1.50 17.82 -0.67
C THR A 100 1.25 17.65 0.83
N CYS A 101 0.13 17.02 1.21
CA CYS A 101 -0.18 16.74 2.62
C CYS A 101 0.91 15.90 3.29
N SER A 102 1.34 14.84 2.60
CA SER A 102 2.40 13.93 3.03
C SER A 102 3.73 14.65 3.28
N LEU A 103 4.16 15.49 2.35
CA LEU A 103 5.41 16.25 2.47
C LEU A 103 5.35 17.28 3.60
N ARG A 104 4.21 17.98 3.78
CA ARG A 104 4.02 18.89 4.91
C ARG A 104 4.05 18.17 6.25
N LEU A 105 3.46 16.97 6.32
CA LEU A 105 3.52 16.16 7.54
C LEU A 105 4.97 15.80 7.90
N VAL A 106 5.79 15.46 6.91
CA VAL A 106 7.23 15.18 7.12
C VAL A 106 7.99 16.42 7.61
N GLU A 107 7.63 17.62 7.13
CA GLU A 107 8.17 18.88 7.68
C GLU A 107 7.82 19.04 9.17
N CYS A 108 6.57 18.74 9.56
CA CYS A 108 6.17 18.74 10.97
C CYS A 108 6.95 17.68 11.77
N ARG A 109 7.12 16.47 11.22
CA ARG A 109 7.92 15.39 11.83
C ARG A 109 9.35 15.84 12.12
N ARG A 110 9.98 16.57 11.19
CA ARG A 110 11.35 17.10 11.36
C ARG A 110 11.51 18.00 12.58
N VAL A 111 10.49 18.83 12.86
CA VAL A 111 10.48 19.73 14.02
C VAL A 111 10.20 18.95 15.31
N VAL A 112 9.23 18.03 15.27
CA VAL A 112 8.75 17.26 16.42
C VAL A 112 9.73 16.18 16.90
N ARG A 113 10.55 15.65 15.98
CA ARG A 113 11.60 14.61 16.12
C ARG A 113 11.18 13.22 16.61
N GLN A 114 10.11 13.10 17.38
CA GLN A 114 9.65 11.83 17.97
C GLN A 114 8.15 11.82 18.24
N GLY A 115 7.54 10.63 18.27
CA GLY A 115 6.11 10.39 18.50
C GLY A 115 5.33 9.95 17.27
N GLY A 116 4.05 9.62 17.42
CA GLY A 116 3.15 9.27 16.32
C GLY A 116 2.45 10.50 15.70
N TYR A 117 1.49 10.26 14.81
CA TYR A 117 0.66 11.31 14.19
C TYR A 117 -0.07 12.16 15.25
N GLY A 118 -0.64 11.52 16.27
CA GLY A 118 -1.29 12.20 17.39
C GLY A 118 -0.35 13.12 18.18
N ASP A 119 0.91 12.72 18.38
CA ASP A 119 1.90 13.54 19.11
C ASP A 119 2.35 14.75 18.28
N ILE A 120 2.44 14.60 16.96
CA ILE A 120 2.70 15.72 16.04
C ILE A 120 1.55 16.73 16.14
N MET A 121 0.30 16.26 16.18
CA MET A 121 -0.88 17.11 16.30
C MET A 121 -0.96 17.82 17.65
N GLU A 122 -0.68 17.12 18.75
CA GLU A 122 -0.66 17.69 20.09
C GLU A 122 0.37 18.82 20.18
N LYS A 123 1.58 18.62 19.62
CA LYS A 123 2.62 19.66 19.57
C LYS A 123 2.28 20.82 18.66
N ALA A 124 1.63 20.57 17.52
CA ALA A 124 1.27 21.62 16.57
C ALA A 124 0.11 22.51 17.06
N THR A 125 -0.87 21.93 17.77
CA THR A 125 -2.09 22.64 18.18
C THR A 125 -2.16 22.96 19.67
N GLY A 126 -1.33 22.34 20.50
CA GLY A 126 -1.41 22.42 21.97
C GLY A 126 -2.63 21.73 22.56
N SER A 127 -3.42 21.00 21.76
CA SER A 127 -4.69 20.40 22.18
C SER A 127 -4.64 18.88 22.18
N ARG A 128 -4.91 18.28 23.35
CA ARG A 128 -5.09 16.82 23.48
C ARG A 128 -6.30 16.30 22.70
N TRP A 129 -7.30 17.15 22.46
CA TRP A 129 -8.44 16.81 21.61
C TRP A 129 -8.01 16.60 20.16
N GLY A 130 -7.08 17.42 19.65
CA GLY A 130 -6.52 17.27 18.31
C GLY A 130 -5.84 15.92 18.11
N ARG A 131 -5.04 15.50 19.10
CA ARG A 131 -4.43 14.17 19.13
C ARG A 131 -5.47 13.06 19.03
N PHE A 132 -6.47 13.08 19.91
CA PHE A 132 -7.52 12.06 19.91
C PHE A 132 -8.25 11.98 18.56
N MET A 133 -8.56 13.13 17.93
CA MET A 133 -9.24 13.15 16.63
C MET A 133 -8.39 12.55 15.51
N ILE A 134 -7.07 12.80 15.49
CA ILE A 134 -6.18 12.20 14.49
C ILE A 134 -6.03 10.70 14.73
N ASP A 135 -5.81 10.27 15.96
CA ASP A 135 -5.68 8.85 16.30
C ASP A 135 -6.98 8.09 15.94
N LEU A 136 -8.15 8.69 16.20
CA LEU A 136 -9.44 8.15 15.79
C LEU A 136 -9.61 8.10 14.26
N SER A 137 -9.19 9.15 13.55
CA SER A 137 -9.26 9.19 12.09
C SER A 137 -8.38 8.11 11.45
N LEU A 138 -7.19 7.87 12.01
CA LEU A 138 -6.29 6.81 11.55
C LEU A 138 -6.86 5.42 11.84
N LEU A 139 -7.47 5.23 13.01
CA LEU A 139 -8.15 3.99 13.35
C LEU A 139 -9.32 3.70 12.39
N ALA A 140 -10.11 4.73 12.06
CA ALA A 140 -11.21 4.63 11.10
C ALA A 140 -10.71 4.34 9.67
N LEU A 141 -9.59 4.95 9.26
CA LEU A 141 -8.95 4.65 7.98
C LEU A 141 -8.50 3.18 7.93
N GLN A 142 -7.77 2.72 8.94
CA GLN A 142 -7.24 1.36 8.99
C GLN A 142 -8.36 0.30 9.04
N SER A 143 -9.42 0.55 9.81
CA SER A 143 -10.57 -0.36 9.86
C SER A 143 -11.31 -0.42 8.52
N GLY A 144 -11.39 0.70 7.80
CA GLY A 144 -11.88 0.76 6.42
C GLY A 144 -11.05 -0.10 5.46
N ILE A 145 -9.72 0.03 5.51
CA ILE A 145 -8.79 -0.77 4.69
C ILE A 145 -8.95 -2.27 4.99
N CYS A 146 -8.96 -2.66 6.28
CA CYS A 146 -9.15 -4.05 6.69
C CYS A 146 -10.50 -4.60 6.20
N THR A 147 -11.57 -3.81 6.33
CA THR A 147 -12.90 -4.19 5.84
C THR A 147 -12.89 -4.41 4.32
N GLY A 148 -12.20 -3.55 3.57
CA GLY A 148 -12.00 -3.71 2.14
C GLY A 148 -11.36 -5.05 1.79
N TYR A 149 -10.28 -5.44 2.48
CA TYR A 149 -9.63 -6.74 2.27
C TYR A 149 -10.56 -7.92 2.54
N PHE A 150 -11.33 -7.92 3.63
CA PHE A 150 -12.31 -8.98 3.90
C PHE A 150 -13.35 -9.10 2.78
N VAL A 151 -13.86 -7.97 2.28
CA VAL A 151 -14.83 -7.95 1.17
C VAL A 151 -14.20 -8.50 -0.11
N PHE A 152 -12.97 -8.09 -0.42
CA PHE A 152 -12.25 -8.55 -1.60
C PHE A 152 -12.00 -10.06 -1.58
N VAL A 153 -11.43 -10.57 -0.49
CA VAL A 153 -11.14 -12.00 -0.34
C VAL A 153 -12.44 -12.82 -0.32
N ALA A 154 -13.51 -12.33 0.31
CA ALA A 154 -14.80 -13.01 0.29
C ALA A 154 -15.39 -13.15 -1.12
N ASN A 155 -15.22 -12.13 -1.96
CA ASN A 155 -15.68 -12.18 -3.35
C ASN A 155 -14.84 -13.18 -4.15
N MET A 156 -13.50 -13.06 -4.13
CA MET A 156 -12.58 -13.97 -4.83
C MET A 156 -12.73 -15.43 -4.40
N ALA A 157 -13.01 -15.69 -3.12
CA ALA A 157 -13.18 -17.05 -2.62
C ALA A 157 -14.33 -17.81 -3.30
N SER A 158 -15.34 -17.09 -3.81
CA SER A 158 -16.48 -17.67 -4.53
C SER A 158 -16.06 -18.32 -5.85
N ASP A 159 -14.97 -17.83 -6.47
CA ASP A 159 -14.50 -18.31 -7.77
C ASP A 159 -13.62 -19.57 -7.65
N ILE A 160 -13.21 -19.93 -6.43
CA ILE A 160 -12.31 -21.07 -6.16
C ILE A 160 -13.06 -22.41 -6.23
N SER A 161 -14.29 -22.47 -5.70
CA SER A 161 -15.05 -23.73 -5.61
C SER A 161 -16.55 -23.49 -5.52
N PRO A 162 -17.38 -24.32 -6.17
CA PRO A 162 -18.84 -24.24 -6.07
C PRO A 162 -19.35 -24.35 -4.62
N TRP A 163 -18.63 -25.10 -3.78
CA TRP A 163 -18.97 -25.23 -2.37
C TRP A 163 -18.78 -23.89 -1.63
N ILE A 164 -17.65 -23.22 -1.85
CA ILE A 164 -17.41 -21.90 -1.25
C ILE A 164 -18.40 -20.88 -1.81
N ALA A 165 -18.70 -20.93 -3.11
CA ALA A 165 -19.68 -20.06 -3.75
C ALA A 165 -21.05 -20.13 -3.07
N SER A 166 -21.48 -21.33 -2.65
CA SER A 166 -22.77 -21.58 -1.98
C SER A 166 -22.88 -21.01 -0.56
N LEU A 167 -21.76 -20.64 0.07
CA LEU A 167 -21.78 -20.04 1.40
C LEU A 167 -22.28 -18.58 1.34
N SER A 168 -22.98 -18.16 2.39
CA SER A 168 -23.39 -16.75 2.53
C SER A 168 -22.16 -15.83 2.64
N PHE A 169 -22.28 -14.58 2.19
CA PHE A 169 -21.20 -13.59 2.29
C PHE A 169 -20.72 -13.42 3.75
N SER A 170 -21.66 -13.33 4.70
CA SER A 170 -21.35 -13.23 6.12
C SER A 170 -20.57 -14.44 6.64
N THR A 171 -20.89 -15.65 6.17
CA THR A 171 -20.16 -16.87 6.53
C THR A 171 -18.72 -16.84 5.98
N LYS A 172 -18.53 -16.39 4.73
CA LYS A 172 -17.18 -16.23 4.13
C LYS A 172 -16.31 -15.29 4.95
N VAL A 173 -16.86 -14.14 5.34
CA VAL A 173 -16.15 -13.16 6.18
C VAL A 173 -15.88 -13.71 7.58
N ALA A 174 -16.85 -14.41 8.19
CA ALA A 174 -16.67 -15.01 9.52
C ALA A 174 -15.56 -16.07 9.55
N ILE A 175 -15.48 -16.92 8.52
CA ILE A 175 -14.40 -17.92 8.38
C ILE A 175 -13.05 -17.21 8.27
N GLN A 176 -12.95 -16.19 7.41
CA GLN A 176 -11.72 -15.41 7.27
C GLN A 176 -11.31 -14.76 8.60
N ALA A 177 -12.25 -14.12 9.30
CA ALA A 177 -12.00 -13.51 10.59
C ALA A 177 -11.54 -14.55 11.62
N ALA A 178 -12.13 -15.75 11.63
CA ALA A 178 -11.72 -16.83 12.51
C ALA A 178 -10.30 -17.35 12.22
N VAL A 179 -9.86 -17.32 10.96
CA VAL A 179 -8.49 -17.68 10.56
C VAL A 179 -7.49 -16.58 10.87
N ILE A 180 -7.85 -15.32 10.65
CA ILE A 180 -6.96 -14.15 10.83
C ILE A 180 -6.84 -13.76 12.31
N ALA A 181 -7.91 -13.87 13.10
CA ALA A 181 -7.92 -13.50 14.53
C ALA A 181 -6.79 -14.15 15.36
N PRO A 182 -6.50 -15.46 15.26
CA PRO A 182 -5.39 -16.06 16.00
C PRO A 182 -4.03 -15.57 15.50
N LEU A 183 -3.88 -15.25 14.22
CA LEU A 183 -2.64 -14.69 13.66
C LEU A 183 -2.37 -13.28 14.21
N CYS A 184 -3.40 -12.46 14.38
CA CYS A 184 -3.29 -11.14 15.00
C CYS A 184 -2.88 -11.18 16.49
N TRP A 185 -3.06 -12.32 17.17
CA TRP A 185 -2.64 -12.48 18.56
C TRP A 185 -1.12 -12.72 18.69
N PHE A 186 -0.47 -13.22 17.64
CA PHE A 186 0.98 -13.37 17.60
C PHE A 186 1.65 -12.03 17.30
N ARG A 187 2.15 -11.38 18.34
CA ARG A 187 2.78 -10.04 18.29
C ARG A 187 4.22 -10.02 17.72
N GLN A 188 4.74 -11.15 17.26
CA GLN A 188 6.08 -11.27 16.67
C GLN A 188 5.94 -11.59 15.18
N VAL A 189 5.75 -10.54 14.39
CA VAL A 189 5.53 -10.63 12.94
C VAL A 189 6.79 -11.07 12.19
N SER A 190 7.99 -10.87 12.77
CA SER A 190 9.27 -11.37 12.25
C SER A 190 9.37 -12.92 12.11
N LYS A 191 8.37 -13.69 12.58
CA LYS A 191 8.28 -15.14 12.30
C LYS A 191 7.43 -15.46 11.06
N LEU A 192 6.81 -14.46 10.45
CA LEU A 192 6.03 -14.56 9.22
C LEU A 192 6.85 -14.20 7.98
N SER A 193 8.14 -13.91 8.07
CA SER A 193 9.01 -13.65 6.91
C SER A 193 8.92 -14.75 5.85
N PHE A 194 8.75 -16.02 6.26
CA PHE A 194 8.50 -17.12 5.33
C PHE A 194 7.14 -17.00 4.61
N THR A 195 6.09 -16.61 5.32
CA THR A 195 4.76 -16.36 4.74
C THR A 195 4.80 -15.17 3.79
N ASN A 196 5.53 -14.11 4.13
CA ASN A 196 5.68 -12.96 3.28
C ASN A 196 6.50 -13.27 2.02
N PHE A 197 7.59 -14.02 2.15
CA PHE A 197 8.33 -14.56 1.01
C PHE A 197 7.43 -15.39 0.09
N LEU A 198 6.63 -16.30 0.66
CA LEU A 198 5.67 -17.09 -0.11
C LEU A 198 4.60 -16.21 -0.80
N ALA A 199 4.11 -15.17 -0.13
CA ALA A 199 3.18 -14.21 -0.70
C ALA A 199 3.79 -13.49 -1.91
N ASN A 200 5.04 -13.02 -1.80
CA ASN A 200 5.77 -12.40 -2.90
C ASN A 200 5.92 -13.34 -4.10
N VAL A 201 6.21 -14.64 -3.88
CA VAL A 201 6.26 -15.65 -4.94
C VAL A 201 4.90 -15.85 -5.61
N LEU A 202 3.81 -15.91 -4.83
CA LEU A 202 2.45 -16.04 -5.36
C LEU A 202 2.03 -14.82 -6.18
N ILE A 203 2.38 -13.61 -5.73
CA ILE A 203 2.16 -12.37 -6.47
C ILE A 203 2.90 -12.42 -7.81
N PHE A 204 4.17 -12.82 -7.81
CA PHE A 204 4.96 -12.96 -9.03
C PHE A 204 4.33 -13.97 -10.00
N PHE A 205 3.91 -15.13 -9.50
CA PHE A 205 3.22 -16.13 -10.32
C PHE A 205 1.89 -15.60 -10.90
N SER A 206 1.11 -14.88 -10.09
CA SER A 206 -0.14 -14.25 -10.53
C SER A 206 0.10 -13.21 -11.63
N LEU A 207 1.13 -12.37 -11.48
CA LEU A 207 1.52 -11.39 -12.50
C LEU A 207 1.97 -12.06 -13.80
N CYS A 208 2.79 -13.11 -13.73
CA CYS A 208 3.20 -13.88 -14.91
C CYS A 208 2.01 -14.55 -15.60
N GLY A 209 1.08 -15.12 -14.84
CA GLY A 209 -0.15 -15.70 -15.37
C GLY A 209 -1.03 -14.67 -16.08
N LEU A 210 -1.22 -13.50 -15.46
CA LEU A 210 -1.97 -12.39 -16.05
C LEU A 210 -1.32 -11.89 -17.35
N LEU A 211 0.00 -11.67 -17.35
CA LEU A 211 0.74 -11.27 -18.55
C LEU A 211 0.68 -12.35 -19.63
N GLY A 212 0.78 -13.62 -19.26
CA GLY A 212 0.63 -14.76 -20.16
C GLY A 212 -0.74 -14.76 -20.84
N PHE A 213 -1.82 -14.52 -20.07
CA PHE A 213 -3.18 -14.42 -20.60
C PHE A 213 -3.34 -13.22 -21.56
N ILE A 214 -2.81 -12.06 -21.21
CA ILE A 214 -2.82 -10.86 -22.06
C ILE A 214 -2.06 -11.09 -23.37
N ILE A 215 -0.89 -11.72 -23.31
CA ILE A 215 -0.03 -11.97 -24.49
C ILE A 215 -0.59 -13.10 -25.37
N ALA A 216 -1.17 -14.13 -24.75
CA ALA A 216 -1.79 -15.25 -25.47
C ALA A 216 -3.01 -14.82 -26.30
N GLY A 217 -3.53 -13.61 -26.06
CA GLY A 217 -4.62 -13.05 -26.86
C GLY A 217 -5.88 -13.91 -26.78
N GLU A 218 -6.12 -14.57 -25.63
CA GLU A 218 -7.38 -15.26 -25.41
C GLU A 218 -8.49 -14.20 -25.31
N ASP A 219 -9.06 -13.93 -26.48
CA ASP A 219 -10.18 -13.05 -26.77
C ASP A 219 -11.50 -13.45 -26.06
N GLU A 220 -11.47 -14.18 -24.94
CA GLU A 220 -12.67 -14.38 -24.13
C GLU A 220 -13.07 -13.12 -23.37
N ALA A 221 -12.14 -12.19 -23.10
CA ALA A 221 -12.49 -10.88 -22.58
C ALA A 221 -13.28 -10.04 -23.61
N SER A 222 -13.12 -10.30 -24.91
CA SER A 222 -13.83 -9.59 -25.97
C SER A 222 -15.18 -10.21 -26.35
N SER A 223 -15.54 -11.38 -25.79
CA SER A 223 -16.85 -12.01 -25.98
C SER A 223 -17.85 -11.72 -24.85
N LEU A 224 -17.40 -11.37 -23.63
CA LEU A 224 -18.30 -11.10 -22.50
C LEU A 224 -18.81 -9.64 -22.41
N HIS A 225 -18.19 -8.69 -23.13
CA HIS A 225 -18.57 -7.26 -23.09
C HIS A 225 -18.73 -6.63 -24.49
N LYS A 226 -19.10 -7.42 -25.50
CA LYS A 226 -19.32 -6.89 -26.86
C LYS A 226 -20.60 -6.06 -27.02
N ASP A 227 -21.49 -6.03 -26.02
CA ASP A 227 -22.82 -5.44 -26.18
C ASP A 227 -23.03 -4.06 -25.53
N GLN A 228 -22.05 -3.49 -24.83
CA GLN A 228 -22.18 -2.12 -24.33
C GLN A 228 -20.85 -1.35 -24.39
N ARG A 229 -20.54 -0.79 -25.56
CA ARG A 229 -19.85 0.51 -25.64
C ARG A 229 -20.76 1.63 -25.13
N THR A 230 -21.34 1.45 -23.94
CA THR A 230 -21.91 2.56 -23.20
C THR A 230 -20.70 3.24 -22.59
N TYR A 231 -20.25 4.33 -23.21
CA TYR A 231 -19.30 5.24 -22.55
C TYR A 231 -19.81 5.41 -21.12
N PRO A 232 -19.03 5.05 -20.07
CA PRO A 232 -19.49 5.17 -18.70
C PRO A 232 -19.80 6.64 -18.48
N ARG A 233 -21.09 6.97 -18.59
CA ARG A 233 -21.61 8.30 -18.30
C ARG A 233 -21.42 8.43 -16.80
N VAL A 234 -20.89 9.58 -16.38
CA VAL A 234 -20.73 9.84 -14.96
C VAL A 234 -22.13 9.87 -14.35
N ASN A 235 -22.54 8.77 -13.71
CA ASN A 235 -23.80 8.72 -12.98
C ASN A 235 -23.58 9.41 -11.63
N PHE A 236 -23.40 10.74 -11.70
CA PHE A 236 -23.28 11.60 -10.51
C PHE A 236 -24.45 11.41 -9.55
N TRP A 237 -25.63 11.08 -10.09
CA TRP A 237 -26.90 11.00 -9.37
C TRP A 237 -27.20 9.63 -8.76
N ASP A 238 -26.52 8.55 -9.20
CA ASP A 238 -26.75 7.17 -8.68
C ASP A 238 -25.73 6.74 -7.62
N GLY A 239 -25.00 7.69 -7.01
CA GLY A 239 -23.96 7.39 -6.02
C GLY A 239 -22.64 6.88 -6.61
N GLY A 240 -22.55 6.70 -7.94
CA GLY A 240 -21.31 6.33 -8.64
C GLY A 240 -20.17 7.32 -8.37
N PHE A 241 -20.49 8.60 -8.21
CA PHE A 241 -19.53 9.62 -7.80
C PHE A 241 -18.90 9.35 -6.42
N LEU A 242 -19.70 8.96 -5.42
CA LEU A 242 -19.16 8.64 -4.08
C LEU A 242 -18.28 7.40 -4.11
N VAL A 243 -18.69 6.38 -4.87
CA VAL A 243 -17.89 5.15 -5.07
C VAL A 243 -16.57 5.51 -5.74
N PHE A 244 -16.61 6.30 -6.81
CA PHE A 244 -15.41 6.81 -7.48
C PHE A 244 -14.51 7.57 -6.51
N MET A 245 -15.03 8.55 -5.78
CA MET A 245 -14.24 9.36 -4.85
C MET A 245 -13.60 8.51 -3.75
N GLY A 246 -14.35 7.56 -3.18
CA GLY A 246 -13.83 6.64 -2.18
C GLY A 246 -12.68 5.78 -2.73
N THR A 247 -12.86 5.20 -3.92
CA THR A 247 -11.82 4.41 -4.58
C THR A 247 -10.62 5.26 -4.98
N ALA A 248 -10.83 6.46 -5.52
CA ALA A 248 -9.77 7.37 -5.94
C ALA A 248 -8.95 7.90 -4.76
N LEU A 249 -9.57 8.10 -3.59
CA LEU A 249 -8.85 8.41 -2.36
C LEU A 249 -8.10 7.20 -1.81
N TYR A 250 -8.70 6.01 -1.90
CA TYR A 250 -8.08 4.76 -1.46
C TYR A 250 -6.79 4.43 -2.20
N VAL A 251 -6.71 4.67 -3.52
CA VAL A 251 -5.48 4.34 -4.28
C VAL A 251 -4.29 5.24 -3.93
N PHE A 252 -4.53 6.41 -3.33
CA PHE A 252 -3.49 7.30 -2.81
C PHE A 252 -3.38 7.25 -1.28
N GLU A 253 -3.95 6.22 -0.67
CA GLU A 253 -3.73 5.87 0.73
C GLU A 253 -2.29 5.35 0.92
N GLY A 254 -1.73 5.55 2.10
CA GLY A 254 -0.32 5.33 2.39
C GLY A 254 0.19 6.27 3.48
N ILE A 255 -0.70 7.11 4.03
CA ILE A 255 -0.35 8.10 5.05
C ILE A 255 0.28 7.44 6.26
N GLY A 256 -0.19 6.25 6.66
CA GLY A 256 0.31 5.50 7.82
C GLY A 256 1.79 5.10 7.70
N LEU A 257 2.27 4.91 6.47
CA LEU A 257 3.62 4.43 6.19
C LEU A 257 4.65 5.57 6.22
N ILE A 258 4.23 6.82 5.99
CA ILE A 258 5.14 7.94 5.75
C ILE A 258 6.11 8.17 6.92
N LEU A 259 5.62 8.21 8.16
CA LEU A 259 6.49 8.46 9.31
C LEU A 259 7.50 7.31 9.53
N PRO A 260 7.08 6.03 9.56
CA PRO A 260 8.02 4.93 9.65
C PRO A 260 9.04 4.88 8.51
N THR A 261 8.63 5.11 7.26
CA THR A 261 9.58 5.10 6.12
C THR A 261 10.50 6.32 6.12
N TYR A 262 10.05 7.45 6.66
CA TYR A 262 10.89 8.62 6.86
C TYR A 262 11.96 8.36 7.92
N ASP A 263 11.58 7.76 9.05
CA ASP A 263 12.48 7.51 10.18
C ASP A 263 13.51 6.41 9.88
N SER A 264 13.19 5.43 9.00
CA SER A 264 14.10 4.36 8.58
C SER A 264 15.13 4.78 7.52
N MET A 265 14.91 5.91 6.83
CA MET A 265 15.75 6.36 5.73
C MET A 265 17.14 6.80 6.20
N ARG A 266 18.19 6.35 5.50
CA ARG A 266 19.58 6.74 5.78
C ARG A 266 19.84 8.23 5.66
N GLU A 267 19.24 8.85 4.64
CA GLU A 267 19.37 10.26 4.32
C GLU A 267 17.98 10.93 4.25
N PRO A 268 17.37 11.27 5.40
CA PRO A 268 15.99 11.77 5.47
C PRO A 268 15.79 13.13 4.77
N GLU A 269 16.87 13.85 4.46
CA GLU A 269 16.81 15.06 3.64
C GLU A 269 16.36 14.76 2.20
N GLN A 270 16.70 13.58 1.67
CA GLN A 270 16.32 13.15 0.34
C GLN A 270 14.88 12.61 0.25
N PHE A 271 14.23 12.37 1.40
CA PHE A 271 12.90 11.75 1.47
C PHE A 271 11.89 12.41 0.53
N GLY A 272 11.82 13.75 0.52
CA GLY A 272 10.86 14.46 -0.31
C GLY A 272 11.05 14.20 -1.82
N LYS A 273 12.30 14.07 -2.29
CA LYS A 273 12.60 13.75 -3.70
C LYS A 273 12.24 12.30 -4.02
N VAL A 274 12.60 11.37 -3.14
CA VAL A 274 12.28 9.94 -3.28
C VAL A 274 10.77 9.72 -3.31
N PHE A 275 10.07 10.26 -2.31
CA PHE A 275 8.62 10.18 -2.18
C PHE A 275 7.92 10.77 -3.40
N THR A 276 8.28 11.98 -3.84
CA THR A 276 7.66 12.61 -5.01
C THR A 276 7.87 11.79 -6.28
N ARG A 277 9.06 11.21 -6.47
CA ARG A 277 9.33 10.32 -7.62
C ARG A 277 8.50 9.05 -7.56
N ALA A 278 8.47 8.35 -6.42
CA ALA A 278 7.67 7.16 -6.21
C ALA A 278 6.18 7.45 -6.45
N PHE A 279 5.64 8.49 -5.81
CA PHE A 279 4.23 8.86 -5.94
C PHE A 279 3.84 9.26 -7.37
N SER A 280 4.75 9.92 -8.10
CA SER A 280 4.54 10.25 -9.53
C SER A 280 4.50 9.00 -10.41
N ILE A 281 5.39 8.03 -10.15
CA ILE A 281 5.39 6.73 -10.86
C ILE A 281 4.09 5.97 -10.56
N THR A 282 3.68 5.88 -9.29
CA THR A 282 2.40 5.27 -8.89
C THR A 282 1.23 5.89 -9.64
N THR A 283 1.16 7.22 -9.67
CA THR A 283 0.09 7.95 -10.36
C THR A 283 0.10 7.67 -11.85
N ALA A 284 1.27 7.65 -12.48
CA ALA A 284 1.40 7.34 -13.90
C ALA A 284 0.97 5.89 -14.22
N SER A 285 1.32 4.93 -13.36
CA SER A 285 0.87 3.53 -13.48
C SER A 285 -0.65 3.43 -13.39
N PHE A 286 -1.27 4.12 -12.43
CA PHE A 286 -2.73 4.13 -12.32
C PHE A 286 -3.42 4.76 -13.54
N LEU A 287 -2.89 5.87 -14.05
CA LEU A 287 -3.42 6.45 -15.28
C LEU A 287 -3.27 5.49 -16.45
N PHE A 288 -2.12 4.83 -16.61
CA PHE A 288 -1.91 3.86 -17.68
C PHE A 288 -2.91 2.71 -17.62
N ILE A 289 -3.11 2.11 -16.44
CA ILE A 289 -4.02 0.98 -16.24
C ILE A 289 -5.47 1.36 -16.47
N GLY A 290 -5.89 2.56 -16.07
CA GLY A 290 -7.25 3.01 -16.31
C GLY A 290 -7.54 3.48 -17.74
N LEU A 291 -6.49 3.75 -18.52
CA LEU A 291 -6.60 4.15 -19.94
C LEU A 291 -6.51 2.96 -20.90
N ALA A 292 -5.80 1.90 -20.52
CA ALA A 292 -5.63 0.65 -21.27
C ALA A 292 -6.89 -0.22 -21.24
#